data_AF-A0A7K3NJ59-F1
#
_entry.id   AF-A0A7K3NJ59-F1
#
_cell.length_a   1.000
_cell.length_b   1.000
_cell.length_c   1.000
_cell.angle_alpha   90.00
_cell.angle_beta   90.00
_cell.angle_gamma   90.00
#
_symmetry.space_group_name_H-M   'P 1'
#
loop_
_entity.id
_entity.type
_entity.pdbx_description
1 polymer ?
#
loop_
_entity_poly.entity_id
_entity_poly.type
_entity_poly.pdbx_seq_one_letter_code
_entity_poly.pdbx_strand_id
1 'polypeptide(L)'
;MNISEIDVEDIVCFWGNIEDNELYKYTIVDGSTNKNARHKSLRFSLKNADETFEVVIKQIGNSFIFKSDAHDDPEEEFKLYFFQGEKELILVYSDQEEQIYFHISYDI
;
A
#
# COMPACT_ATOMS: atom_id res chain seq x y z
N MET A 1 12.18 11.05 3.91
CA MET A 1 12.22 9.64 3.51
C MET A 1 11.91 9.52 2.02
N ASN A 2 12.58 8.60 1.32
CA ASN A 2 12.27 8.22 -0.06
C ASN A 2 11.77 6.76 -0.05
N ILE A 3 10.53 6.50 -0.46
CA ILE A 3 9.95 5.13 -0.41
C ILE A 3 10.68 4.12 -1.30
N SER A 4 11.43 4.58 -2.29
CA SER A 4 12.27 3.69 -3.11
C SER A 4 13.60 3.32 -2.46
N GLU A 5 13.94 3.93 -1.32
CA GLU A 5 15.19 3.71 -0.57
C GLU A 5 14.99 2.88 0.71
N ILE A 6 13.76 2.75 1.22
CA ILE A 6 13.50 1.96 2.45
C ILE A 6 13.76 0.48 2.21
N ASP A 7 14.28 -0.24 3.21
CA ASP A 7 14.43 -1.69 3.12
C ASP A 7 13.22 -2.42 3.72
N VAL A 8 12.25 -2.76 2.87
CA VAL A 8 10.97 -3.35 3.27
C VAL A 8 11.21 -4.74 3.86
N GLU A 9 10.83 -4.91 5.12
CA GLU A 9 10.83 -6.20 5.82
C GLU A 9 9.47 -6.90 5.68
N ASP A 10 8.38 -6.16 5.86
CA ASP A 10 7.02 -6.70 5.80
C ASP A 10 6.02 -5.64 5.31
N ILE A 11 4.92 -6.10 4.71
CA ILE A 11 3.76 -5.27 4.38
C ILE A 11 2.49 -6.04 4.75
N VAL A 12 1.68 -5.42 5.62
CA VAL A 12 0.32 -5.84 5.92
C VAL A 12 -0.64 -4.77 5.43
N CYS A 13 -1.71 -5.19 4.74
CA CYS A 13 -2.78 -4.31 4.32
C CYS A 13 -4.10 -4.73 4.97
N PHE A 14 -4.85 -3.77 5.49
CA PHE A 14 -6.24 -3.94 5.87
C PHE A 14 -7.10 -3.15 4.90
N TRP A 15 -8.01 -3.81 4.19
CA TRP A 15 -8.95 -3.19 3.26
C TRP A 15 -10.36 -3.38 3.80
N GLY A 16 -11.00 -2.28 4.18
CA GLY A 16 -12.37 -2.25 4.65
C GLY A 16 -13.30 -1.73 3.57
N ASN A 17 -14.37 -2.48 3.30
CA ASN A 17 -15.53 -1.97 2.56
C ASN A 17 -16.54 -1.47 3.59
N ILE A 18 -16.78 -0.16 3.58
CA ILE A 18 -17.64 0.54 4.55
C ILE A 18 -19.11 0.22 4.31
N GLU A 19 -19.53 0.10 3.05
CA GLU A 19 -20.93 -0.18 2.69
C GLU A 19 -21.35 -1.57 3.15
N ASP A 20 -20.49 -2.57 2.93
CA ASP A 20 -20.75 -3.97 3.26
C ASP A 20 -20.30 -4.35 4.69
N ASN A 21 -19.62 -3.44 5.39
CA ASN A 21 -19.04 -3.65 6.72
C ASN A 21 -18.13 -4.89 6.78
N GLU A 22 -17.30 -5.04 5.76
CA GLU A 22 -16.34 -6.13 5.60
C GLU A 22 -14.91 -5.61 5.79
N LEU A 23 -14.05 -6.47 6.35
CA LEU A 23 -12.64 -6.15 6.56
C LEU A 23 -11.77 -7.32 6.12
N TYR A 24 -10.91 -7.04 5.14
CA TYR A 24 -9.99 -7.98 4.55
C TYR A 24 -8.57 -7.69 5.02
N LYS A 25 -7.83 -8.75 5.34
CA LYS A 25 -6.41 -8.66 5.65
C LYS A 25 -5.60 -9.29 4.52
N TYR A 26 -4.68 -8.52 3.97
CA TYR A 26 -3.70 -9.00 3.01
C TYR A 26 -2.29 -8.94 3.60
N THR A 27 -1.47 -9.86 3.11
CA THR A 27 -0.04 -9.94 3.43
C THR A 27 0.76 -9.91 2.15
N ILE A 28 1.99 -9.43 2.23
CA ILE A 28 2.89 -9.41 1.09
C ILE A 28 3.15 -10.80 0.51
N VAL A 29 3.29 -10.88 -0.80
CA VAL A 29 3.82 -12.07 -1.47
C VAL A 29 5.35 -12.02 -1.42
N ASP A 30 5.97 -13.03 -0.83
CA ASP A 30 7.43 -13.14 -0.70
C ASP A 30 8.16 -12.85 -2.02
N GLY A 31 9.13 -11.93 -1.96
CA GLY A 31 9.95 -11.55 -3.13
C GLY A 31 9.25 -10.71 -4.20
N SER A 32 8.00 -10.27 -3.98
CA SER A 32 7.26 -9.42 -4.94
C SER A 32 7.67 -7.94 -4.91
N THR A 33 8.39 -7.51 -3.87
CA THR A 33 8.79 -6.12 -3.69
C THR A 33 9.76 -5.66 -4.78
N ASN A 34 9.39 -4.58 -5.49
CA ASN A 34 10.20 -3.94 -6.52
C ASN A 34 10.26 -2.43 -6.29
N LYS A 35 11.48 -1.89 -6.17
CA LYS A 35 11.72 -0.46 -5.91
C LYS A 35 12.15 0.23 -7.21
N ASN A 36 11.60 1.40 -7.49
CA ASN A 36 11.99 2.23 -8.63
C ASN A 36 12.46 3.61 -8.16
N ALA A 37 13.77 3.80 -8.09
CA ALA A 37 14.39 5.05 -7.64
C ALA A 37 14.06 6.25 -8.53
N ARG A 38 13.95 6.05 -9.85
CA ARG A 38 13.65 7.13 -10.81
C ARG A 38 12.25 7.70 -10.60
N HIS A 39 11.29 6.84 -10.29
CA HIS A 39 9.89 7.23 -10.08
C HIS A 39 9.51 7.39 -8.62
N LYS A 40 10.44 7.14 -7.69
CA LYS A 40 10.20 7.12 -6.23
C LYS A 40 8.99 6.27 -5.87
N SER A 41 8.96 5.04 -6.39
CA SER A 41 7.85 4.12 -6.17
C SER A 41 8.29 2.78 -5.63
N LEU A 42 7.38 2.15 -4.91
CA LEU A 42 7.45 0.80 -4.39
C LEU A 42 6.27 0.02 -4.96
N ARG A 43 6.57 -1.14 -5.54
CA ARG A 43 5.56 -2.06 -6.08
C ARG A 43 5.66 -3.39 -5.36
N PHE A 44 4.53 -4.00 -5.05
CA PHE A 44 4.48 -5.29 -4.35
C PHE A 44 3.15 -5.97 -4.64
N SER A 45 3.10 -7.28 -4.44
CA SER A 45 1.86 -8.04 -4.53
C SER A 45 1.35 -8.34 -3.12
N LEU A 46 0.04 -8.25 -2.97
CA LEU A 46 -0.68 -8.59 -1.74
C LEU A 46 -1.55 -9.82 -2.01
N LYS A 47 -1.71 -10.67 -1.00
CA LYS A 47 -2.57 -11.85 -1.04
C LYS A 47 -3.37 -12.03 0.25
N ASN A 48 -4.57 -12.60 0.11
CA ASN A 48 -5.34 -13.19 1.20
C ASN A 48 -5.66 -14.66 0.83
N ALA A 49 -6.74 -15.25 1.38
CA ALA A 49 -7.14 -16.62 1.06
C ALA A 49 -7.77 -16.77 -0.34
N ASP A 50 -8.35 -15.70 -0.87
CA ASP A 50 -9.26 -15.72 -2.02
C ASP A 50 -8.65 -15.07 -3.27
N GLU A 51 -7.72 -14.13 -3.10
CA GLU A 51 -7.17 -13.35 -4.21
C GLU A 51 -5.71 -12.90 -4.03
N THR A 52 -5.16 -12.38 -5.11
CA THR A 52 -3.84 -11.74 -5.16
C THR A 52 -3.89 -10.60 -6.16
N PHE A 53 -3.36 -9.44 -5.79
CA PHE A 53 -3.28 -8.25 -6.64
C PHE A 53 -1.96 -7.49 -6.42
N GLU A 54 -1.62 -6.60 -7.36
CA GLU A 54 -0.45 -5.72 -7.34
C GLU A 54 -0.84 -4.33 -6.83
N VAL A 55 0.03 -3.75 -6.01
CA VAL A 55 -0.06 -2.38 -5.53
C VAL A 55 1.19 -1.61 -5.94
N VAL A 56 1.00 -0.39 -6.41
CA VAL A 56 2.06 0.58 -6.62
C VAL A 56 1.83 1.77 -5.70
N ILE A 57 2.79 2.04 -4.82
CA ILE A 57 2.83 3.25 -4.01
C ILE A 57 3.92 4.17 -4.53
N LYS A 58 3.57 5.40 -4.87
CA LYS A 58 4.49 6.40 -5.41
C LYS A 58 4.55 7.62 -4.51
N GLN A 59 5.75 8.17 -4.33
CA GLN A 59 5.96 9.40 -3.59
C GLN A 59 6.06 10.60 -4.53
N ILE A 60 5.20 11.60 -4.32
CA ILE A 60 5.17 12.87 -5.07
C ILE A 60 5.35 14.01 -4.07
N GLY A 61 6.54 14.60 -4.05
CA GLY A 61 6.91 15.58 -3.02
C GLY A 61 6.82 14.98 -1.62
N ASN A 62 5.94 15.55 -0.78
CA ASN A 62 5.66 15.08 0.57
C ASN A 62 4.33 14.31 0.67
N SER A 63 3.81 13.79 -0.45
CA SER A 63 2.58 13.00 -0.49
C SER A 63 2.84 11.64 -1.09
N PHE A 64 1.99 10.68 -0.74
CA PHE A 64 1.95 9.35 -1.32
C PHE A 64 0.68 9.19 -2.12
N ILE A 65 0.78 8.47 -3.24
CA ILE A 65 -0.35 8.00 -4.01
C ILE A 65 -0.27 6.48 -4.14
N PHE A 66 -1.42 5.80 -4.13
CA PHE A 66 -1.50 4.38 -4.46
C PHE A 66 -2.34 4.15 -5.71
N LYS A 67 -2.03 3.05 -6.41
CA LYS A 67 -2.85 2.43 -7.44
C LYS A 67 -2.80 0.91 -7.21
N SER A 68 -3.93 0.25 -7.39
CA SER A 68 -4.03 -1.21 -7.36
C SER A 68 -4.48 -1.73 -8.74
N ASP A 69 -4.28 -3.01 -9.01
CA ASP A 69 -4.99 -3.73 -10.09
C ASP A 69 -6.06 -4.69 -9.53
N ALA A 70 -6.56 -4.40 -8.32
CA ALA A 70 -7.70 -5.12 -7.76
C ALA A 70 -8.88 -5.04 -8.73
N HIS A 71 -9.56 -6.18 -8.94
CA HIS A 71 -10.45 -6.39 -10.10
C HIS A 71 -11.58 -5.34 -10.22
N ASP A 72 -11.99 -4.75 -9.09
CA ASP A 72 -13.15 -3.85 -9.02
C ASP A 72 -12.77 -2.36 -8.94
N ASP A 73 -11.48 -2.02 -8.90
CA ASP A 73 -11.02 -0.63 -8.79
C ASP A 73 -10.96 0.07 -10.16
N PRO A 74 -11.55 1.27 -10.33
CA PRO A 74 -11.26 2.11 -11.49
C PRO A 74 -9.75 2.42 -11.50
N GLU A 75 -9.16 2.60 -12.70
CA GLU A 75 -7.73 2.90 -12.86
C GLU A 75 -7.37 4.33 -12.37
N GLU A 76 -7.57 4.61 -11.09
CA GLU A 76 -7.40 5.92 -10.47
C GLU A 76 -6.19 5.94 -9.53
N GLU A 77 -5.61 7.13 -9.36
CA GLU A 77 -4.53 7.37 -8.39
C GLU A 77 -5.14 8.00 -7.14
N PHE A 78 -4.99 7.33 -6.00
CA PHE A 78 -5.58 7.79 -4.74
C PHE A 78 -4.52 8.38 -3.82
N LYS A 79 -4.81 9.55 -3.25
CA LYS A 79 -3.90 10.20 -2.31
C LYS A 79 -3.99 9.57 -0.92
N LEU A 80 -2.83 9.28 -0.33
CA LEU A 80 -2.71 8.67 0.99
C LEU A 80 -2.35 9.71 2.07
N TYR A 81 -2.98 9.59 3.23
CA TYR A 81 -2.44 10.10 4.48
C TYR A 81 -1.31 9.18 4.96
N PHE A 82 -0.36 9.72 5.73
CA PHE A 82 0.74 8.91 6.22
C PHE A 82 1.18 9.28 7.64
N PHE A 83 1.63 8.25 8.36
CA PHE A 83 2.27 8.36 9.67
C PHE A 83 3.60 7.63 9.60
N GLN A 84 4.67 8.30 10.02
CA GLN A 84 6.02 7.75 9.96
C GLN A 84 6.56 7.53 11.38
N GLY A 85 6.92 6.29 11.68
CA GLY A 85 7.70 5.91 12.84
C GLY A 85 9.19 5.72 12.50
N GLU A 86 9.95 5.23 13.47
CA GLU A 86 11.40 4.98 13.27
C GLU A 86 11.64 3.89 12.21
N LYS A 87 10.88 2.79 12.27
CA LYS A 87 11.00 1.60 11.41
C LYS A 87 9.69 1.21 10.72
N GLU A 88 8.76 2.15 10.62
CA GLU A 88 7.45 1.88 10.06
C GLU A 88 6.85 3.08 9.33
N LEU A 89 6.07 2.78 8.29
CA LEU A 89 5.27 3.72 7.55
C LEU A 89 3.84 3.17 7.47
N ILE A 90 2.90 3.94 8.00
CA ILE A 90 1.48 3.66 7.85
C ILE A 90 0.94 4.59 6.78
N LEU A 91 0.30 4.04 5.76
CA LEU A 91 -0.36 4.77 4.67
C LEU A 91 -1.85 4.47 4.71
N VAL A 92 -2.67 5.52 4.66
CA VAL A 92 -4.11 5.42 4.85
C VAL A 92 -4.85 6.07 3.69
N TYR A 93 -5.74 5.30 3.07
CA TYR A 93 -6.81 5.79 2.21
C TYR A 93 -8.14 5.64 2.96
N SER A 94 -9.03 6.62 2.81
CA SER A 94 -10.38 6.53 3.34
C SER A 94 -11.29 7.49 2.58
N ASP A 95 -12.39 6.96 2.06
CA ASP A 95 -13.48 7.75 1.49
C ASP A 95 -14.84 7.32 2.09
N GLN A 96 -15.93 7.42 1.34
CA GLN A 96 -17.27 7.02 1.80
C GLN A 96 -17.54 5.52 1.64
N GLU A 97 -16.81 4.85 0.74
CA GLU A 97 -17.01 3.45 0.35
C GLU A 97 -15.93 2.55 0.96
N GLU A 98 -14.70 3.06 1.08
CA GLU A 98 -13.54 2.26 1.43
C GLU A 98 -12.64 2.87 2.50
N GLN A 99 -11.92 1.99 3.18
CA GLN A 99 -10.84 2.36 4.08
C GLN A 99 -9.68 1.37 4.01
N ILE A 100 -8.52 1.85 3.56
CA ILE A 100 -7.34 1.01 3.31
C ILE A 100 -6.18 1.47 4.18
N TYR A 101 -5.56 0.54 4.89
CA TYR A 101 -4.39 0.75 5.74
C TYR A 101 -3.23 -0.13 5.29
N PHE A 102 -2.19 0.47 4.71
CA PHE A 102 -0.92 -0.21 4.49
C PHE A 102 0.01 0.05 5.67
N HIS A 103 0.46 -1.00 6.34
CA HIS A 103 1.52 -0.96 7.33
C HIS A 103 2.79 -1.56 6.71
N ILE A 104 3.79 -0.72 6.49
CA ILE A 104 5.08 -1.10 5.90
C ILE A 104 6.13 -1.04 7.00
N SER A 105 6.67 -2.19 7.37
CA SER A 105 7.84 -2.30 8.24
C SER A 105 9.11 -2.29 7.42
N TYR A 106 10.11 -1.53 7.86
CA TYR A 106 11.37 -1.41 7.15
C TYR A 106 12.56 -1.23 8.08
N ASP A 107 13.72 -1.65 7.60
CA ASP A 107 15.02 -1.37 8.21
C ASP A 107 15.65 -0.07 7.64
N ILE A 108 16.61 0.48 8.40
CA ILE A 108 17.30 1.75 8.13
C ILE A 108 18.74 1.48 7.68
#